data_AF-A0A7Y5KLA7-F1
#
_entry.id   AF-A0A7Y5KLA7-F1
#
_cell.length_a   1.000
_cell.length_b   1.000
_cell.length_c   1.000
_cell.angle_alpha   90.00
_cell.angle_beta   90.00
_cell.angle_gamma   90.00
#
_symmetry.space_group_name_H-M   'P 1'
#
loop_
_entity.id
_entity.type
_entity.pdbx_description
1 polymer ?
#
loop_
_entity_poly.entity_id
_entity_poly.type
_entity_poly.pdbx_seq_one_letter_code
_entity_poly.pdbx_strand_id
1 'polypeptide(L)'
;MAADQSRRVDAGGAIDRSTPIELVVDGTTLTGFAGDTVASALIANGRLRVGDSIYRGRPRGILSAGVEEPNAFVLVHGDHDESMLPATTLELVPGLDVRLLDGIGVLDQKPDPAEYDKMHVHADVAVVGAGPAGLAAARAAAATGARVVLFEQDFRLGGSLLASPTEVVEGVPAAQWAEQVRAELEAAPEVRVLTRTTAFGSYDNNHL
;
A
#
# COMPACT_ATOMS: atom_id res chain seq x y z
N MET A 1 3.65 -26.67 -10.09
CA MET A 1 4.91 -26.22 -10.71
C MET A 1 5.36 -25.02 -9.92
N ALA A 2 6.59 -25.00 -9.41
CA ALA A 2 7.05 -23.86 -8.60
C ALA A 2 6.94 -22.59 -9.44
N ALA A 3 6.24 -21.57 -8.92
CA ALA A 3 6.14 -20.28 -9.57
C ALA A 3 7.55 -19.74 -9.81
N ASP A 4 7.84 -19.36 -11.05
CA ASP A 4 9.14 -18.79 -11.42
C ASP A 4 9.23 -17.37 -10.84
N GLN A 5 9.56 -17.27 -9.55
CA GLN A 5 9.91 -16.01 -8.91
C GLN A 5 11.40 -15.66 -9.08
N SER A 6 11.91 -15.81 -10.31
CA SER A 6 13.31 -15.62 -10.69
C SER A 6 13.93 -14.27 -10.32
N ARG A 7 13.12 -13.26 -9.97
CA ARG A 7 13.59 -11.93 -9.58
C ARG A 7 13.39 -11.60 -8.11
N ARG A 8 12.82 -12.52 -7.32
CA ARG A 8 12.67 -12.28 -5.88
C ARG A 8 14.00 -12.43 -5.16
N VAL A 9 14.23 -11.55 -4.18
CA VAL A 9 15.36 -11.66 -3.27
C VAL A 9 15.16 -12.80 -2.25
N ASP A 10 16.22 -13.54 -1.97
CA ASP A 10 16.18 -14.73 -1.11
C ASP A 10 15.71 -14.42 0.32
N ALA A 11 16.06 -13.23 0.84
CA ALA A 11 15.75 -12.78 2.19
C ALA A 11 15.37 -11.30 2.23
N GLY A 12 14.78 -10.86 3.34
CA GLY A 12 14.29 -9.49 3.51
C GLY A 12 12.99 -9.25 2.74
N GLY A 13 12.71 -7.99 2.39
CA GLY A 13 11.40 -7.61 1.86
C GLY A 13 10.33 -7.62 2.94
N ALA A 14 9.42 -6.65 2.89
CA ALA A 14 8.34 -6.47 3.84
C ALA A 14 7.17 -7.44 3.54
N ILE A 15 7.45 -8.75 3.51
CA ILE A 15 6.50 -9.81 3.11
C ILE A 15 6.54 -11.00 4.08
N ASP A 16 5.44 -11.74 4.15
CA ASP A 16 5.36 -13.03 4.84
C ASP A 16 5.43 -14.19 3.86
N ARG A 17 6.63 -14.80 3.76
CA ARG A 17 6.90 -15.95 2.88
C ARG A 17 6.17 -17.23 3.29
N SER A 18 5.62 -17.30 4.50
CA SER A 18 4.84 -18.46 4.94
C SER A 18 3.40 -18.43 4.40
N THR A 19 2.96 -17.29 3.88
CA THR A 19 1.60 -17.06 3.37
C THR A 19 1.65 -16.72 1.87
N PRO A 20 1.77 -17.72 0.97
CA PRO A 20 1.70 -17.50 -0.46
C PRO A 20 0.29 -17.09 -0.89
N ILE A 21 0.20 -16.17 -1.85
CA ILE A 21 -1.05 -15.67 -2.44
C ILE A 21 -0.99 -15.85 -3.95
N GLU A 22 -2.04 -16.44 -4.53
CA GLU A 22 -2.20 -16.48 -5.99
C GLU A 22 -2.87 -15.19 -6.48
N LEU A 23 -2.35 -14.63 -7.57
CA LEU A 23 -2.99 -13.54 -8.32
C LEU A 23 -3.07 -13.90 -9.80
N VAL A 24 -4.12 -13.44 -10.49
CA VAL A 24 -4.26 -13.55 -11.94
C VAL A 24 -3.94 -12.19 -12.56
N VAL A 25 -3.04 -12.17 -13.55
CA VAL A 25 -2.75 -10.97 -14.34
C VAL A 25 -2.88 -11.30 -15.81
N ASP A 26 -3.79 -10.62 -16.50
CA ASP A 26 -4.13 -10.85 -17.92
C ASP A 26 -4.39 -12.34 -18.22
N GLY A 27 -5.17 -12.99 -17.35
CA GLY A 27 -5.50 -14.42 -17.44
C GLY A 27 -4.35 -15.39 -17.11
N THR A 28 -3.18 -14.88 -16.70
CA THR A 28 -2.03 -15.72 -16.28
C THR A 28 -1.88 -15.70 -14.76
N THR A 29 -1.95 -16.86 -14.14
CA THR A 29 -1.70 -17.05 -12.69
C THR A 29 -0.23 -16.82 -12.34
N LEU A 30 -0.01 -15.99 -11.32
CA LEU A 30 1.26 -15.79 -10.64
C LEU A 30 1.13 -16.14 -9.17
N THR A 31 2.28 -16.26 -8.51
CA THR A 31 2.34 -16.33 -7.05
C THR A 31 3.00 -15.06 -6.52
N GLY A 32 2.51 -14.57 -5.40
CA GLY A 32 3.16 -13.61 -4.51
C GLY A 32 3.04 -14.08 -3.06
N PHE A 33 3.25 -13.18 -2.12
CA PHE A 33 3.14 -13.43 -0.69
C PHE A 33 2.33 -12.32 -0.02
N ALA A 34 1.78 -12.60 1.16
CA ALA A 34 1.18 -11.55 1.99
C ALA A 34 2.19 -10.41 2.21
N GLY A 35 1.75 -9.17 1.99
CA GLY A 35 2.58 -7.96 2.01
C GLY A 35 3.18 -7.55 0.66
N ASP A 36 3.07 -8.37 -0.39
CA ASP A 36 3.34 -7.91 -1.75
C ASP A 36 2.23 -6.96 -2.24
N THR A 37 2.60 -6.08 -3.17
CA THR A 37 1.69 -5.40 -4.10
C THR A 37 1.69 -6.06 -5.48
N VAL A 38 0.69 -5.79 -6.32
CA VAL A 38 0.61 -6.32 -7.69
C VAL A 38 1.92 -6.04 -8.45
N ALA A 39 2.46 -4.83 -8.34
CA ALA A 39 3.74 -4.46 -8.95
C ALA A 39 4.90 -5.30 -8.42
N SER A 40 5.01 -5.48 -7.10
CA SER A 40 6.09 -6.29 -6.52
C SER A 40 6.00 -7.78 -6.93
N ALA A 41 4.79 -8.32 -7.05
CA ALA A 41 4.56 -9.68 -7.51
C ALA A 41 4.90 -9.83 -9.00
N LEU A 42 4.54 -8.85 -9.84
CA LEU A 42 4.95 -8.80 -11.25
C LEU A 42 6.47 -8.83 -11.39
N ILE A 43 7.17 -7.95 -10.65
CA ILE A 43 8.64 -7.90 -10.65
C ILE A 43 9.20 -9.25 -10.22
N ALA A 44 8.72 -9.81 -9.10
CA ALA A 44 9.20 -11.08 -8.55
C ALA A 44 9.10 -12.22 -9.57
N ASN A 45 8.03 -12.26 -10.37
CA ASN A 45 7.81 -13.26 -11.41
C ASN A 45 8.45 -12.88 -12.78
N GLY A 46 9.39 -11.93 -12.80
CA GLY A 46 10.09 -11.51 -14.01
C GLY A 46 9.26 -10.72 -15.03
N ARG A 47 8.03 -10.33 -14.69
CA ARG A 47 7.12 -9.58 -15.55
C ARG A 47 7.32 -8.08 -15.38
N LEU A 48 8.31 -7.53 -16.08
CA LEU A 48 8.68 -6.11 -16.00
C LEU A 48 7.88 -5.20 -16.94
N ARG A 49 7.35 -5.75 -18.04
CA ARG A 49 6.54 -4.98 -19.00
C ARG A 49 5.12 -4.86 -18.48
N VAL A 50 4.59 -3.64 -18.52
CA VAL A 50 3.19 -3.31 -18.19
C VAL A 50 2.49 -2.78 -19.44
N GLY A 51 1.32 -2.15 -19.28
CA GLY A 51 0.63 -1.49 -20.38
C GLY A 51 1.51 -0.49 -21.13
N ASP A 52 1.36 -0.43 -22.45
CA ASP A 52 2.12 0.46 -23.30
C ASP A 52 1.67 1.92 -23.11
N SER A 53 2.50 2.88 -23.55
CA SER A 53 2.16 4.29 -23.39
C SER A 53 0.92 4.68 -24.20
N ILE A 54 -0.05 5.34 -23.56
CA ILE A 54 -1.35 5.80 -24.09
C ILE A 54 -1.29 6.25 -25.57
N TYR A 55 -0.42 7.22 -25.90
CA TYR A 55 -0.45 7.87 -27.22
C TYR A 55 0.49 7.26 -28.26
N ARG A 56 1.55 6.58 -27.83
CA ARG A 56 2.66 6.19 -28.72
C ARG A 56 2.90 4.69 -28.80
N GLY A 57 2.15 3.87 -28.06
CA GLY A 57 2.34 2.42 -28.01
C GLY A 57 3.77 2.01 -27.65
N ARG A 58 4.48 2.83 -26.85
CA ARG A 58 5.85 2.53 -26.45
C ARG A 58 5.82 1.54 -25.29
N PRO A 59 6.67 0.50 -25.31
CA PRO A 59 6.85 -0.37 -24.16
C PRO A 59 7.14 0.43 -22.89
N ARG A 60 6.42 0.10 -21.81
CA ARG A 60 6.65 0.62 -20.46
C ARG A 60 6.90 -0.52 -19.48
N GLY A 61 7.50 -0.16 -18.35
CA GLY A 61 7.59 -1.01 -17.17
C GLY A 61 7.16 -0.25 -15.93
N ILE A 62 7.12 -0.95 -14.80
CA ILE A 62 6.94 -0.35 -13.48
C ILE A 62 8.07 0.65 -13.25
N LEU A 63 7.75 1.86 -12.78
CA LEU A 63 8.74 2.93 -12.59
C LEU A 63 8.98 3.26 -11.12
N SER A 64 7.94 3.20 -10.29
CA SER A 64 7.99 3.56 -8.87
C SER A 64 7.48 2.42 -7.99
N ALA A 65 7.26 2.72 -6.70
CA ALA A 65 6.80 1.76 -5.70
C ALA A 65 5.70 2.34 -4.79
N GLY A 66 4.98 3.36 -5.26
CA GLY A 66 3.94 4.06 -4.49
C GLY A 66 2.91 4.74 -5.39
N VAL A 67 2.19 5.71 -4.82
CA VAL A 67 1.13 6.49 -5.49
C VAL A 67 1.62 7.31 -6.69
N GLU A 68 2.93 7.54 -6.79
CA GLU A 68 3.58 8.29 -7.87
C GLU A 68 3.80 7.48 -9.16
N GLU A 69 3.32 6.23 -9.24
CA GLU A 69 3.47 5.34 -10.41
C GLU A 69 2.74 5.89 -11.65
N PRO A 70 3.45 6.13 -12.78
CA PRO A 70 2.85 6.72 -13.98
C PRO A 70 2.53 5.71 -15.09
N ASN A 71 2.94 4.45 -14.99
CA ASN A 71 2.84 3.46 -16.06
C ASN A 71 1.95 2.27 -15.70
N ALA A 72 2.19 1.66 -14.54
CA ALA A 72 1.62 0.37 -14.17
C ALA A 72 0.21 0.53 -13.56
N PHE A 73 -0.78 0.86 -14.39
CA PHE A 73 -2.18 0.87 -14.00
C PHE A 73 -2.86 -0.45 -14.34
N VAL A 74 -3.83 -0.83 -13.50
CA VAL A 74 -4.65 -2.03 -13.70
C VAL A 74 -6.14 -1.73 -13.56
N LEU A 75 -6.94 -2.64 -14.12
CA LEU A 75 -8.31 -2.86 -13.72
C LEU A 75 -8.34 -4.10 -12.83
N VAL A 76 -9.04 -4.02 -11.70
CA VAL A 76 -9.28 -5.12 -10.77
C VAL A 76 -10.67 -5.69 -11.06
N HIS A 77 -10.75 -7.00 -11.28
CA HIS A 77 -12.00 -7.71 -11.49
C HIS A 77 -12.66 -8.09 -10.16
N GLY A 78 -14.00 -8.02 -10.12
CA GLY A 78 -14.77 -8.39 -8.93
C GLY A 78 -16.28 -8.39 -9.15
N ASP A 79 -17.04 -8.32 -8.06
CA ASP A 79 -18.50 -8.10 -8.12
C ASP A 79 -18.81 -6.81 -8.88
N HIS A 80 -17.96 -5.80 -8.71
CA HIS A 80 -17.83 -4.60 -9.52
C HIS A 80 -16.35 -4.40 -9.87
N ASP A 81 -16.05 -4.11 -11.14
CA ASP A 81 -14.69 -3.88 -11.61
C ASP A 81 -14.24 -2.46 -11.26
N GLU A 82 -13.05 -2.30 -10.70
CA GLU A 82 -12.46 -1.01 -10.38
C GLU A 82 -11.22 -0.74 -11.26
N SER A 83 -11.20 0.38 -11.97
CA SER A 83 -10.21 0.67 -13.01
C SER A 83 -9.31 1.84 -12.65
N MET A 84 -8.14 1.90 -13.30
CA MET A 84 -7.13 2.96 -13.12
C MET A 84 -6.47 2.94 -11.74
N LEU A 85 -6.34 1.76 -11.15
CA LEU A 85 -5.63 1.59 -9.90
C LEU A 85 -4.14 1.37 -10.14
N PRO A 86 -3.23 2.06 -9.43
CA PRO A 86 -1.80 1.79 -9.51
C PRO A 86 -1.49 0.39 -8.98
N ALA A 87 -0.80 -0.43 -9.78
CA ALA A 87 -0.35 -1.76 -9.36
C ALA A 87 0.61 -1.70 -8.15
N THR A 88 1.24 -0.55 -7.93
CA THR A 88 2.18 -0.29 -6.84
C THR A 88 1.51 -0.12 -5.48
N THR A 89 0.22 0.21 -5.43
CA THR A 89 -0.52 0.45 -4.17
C THR A 89 -1.55 -0.65 -3.87
N LEU A 90 -1.83 -1.52 -4.85
CA LEU A 90 -2.73 -2.66 -4.67
C LEU A 90 -2.02 -3.81 -3.97
N GLU A 91 -2.34 -4.01 -2.70
CA GLU A 91 -1.91 -5.18 -1.93
C GLU A 91 -2.48 -6.48 -2.52
N LEU A 92 -1.68 -7.55 -2.50
CA LEU A 92 -2.14 -8.88 -2.83
C LEU A 92 -3.12 -9.40 -1.77
N VAL A 93 -4.29 -9.80 -2.25
CA VAL A 93 -5.29 -10.55 -1.47
C VAL A 93 -5.65 -11.84 -2.21
N PRO A 94 -6.10 -12.89 -1.51
CA PRO A 94 -6.53 -14.12 -2.17
C PRO A 94 -7.62 -13.87 -3.22
N GLY A 95 -7.43 -14.42 -4.41
CA GLY A 95 -8.41 -14.32 -5.50
C GLY A 95 -8.32 -13.04 -6.33
N LEU A 96 -7.29 -12.21 -6.12
CA LEU A 96 -7.07 -10.99 -6.90
C LEU A 96 -6.86 -11.32 -8.38
N ASP A 97 -7.73 -10.78 -9.24
CA ASP A 97 -7.65 -10.88 -10.70
C ASP A 97 -7.59 -9.47 -11.29
N VAL A 98 -6.55 -9.20 -12.08
CA VAL A 98 -6.29 -7.88 -12.65
C VAL A 98 -5.93 -7.94 -14.13
N ARG A 99 -6.25 -6.86 -14.82
CA ARG A 99 -5.87 -6.62 -16.21
C ARG A 99 -5.00 -5.38 -16.32
N LEU A 100 -3.86 -5.48 -17.00
CA LEU A 100 -3.01 -4.32 -17.25
C LEU A 100 -3.69 -3.31 -18.19
N LEU A 101 -3.49 -2.03 -17.94
CA LEU A 101 -4.07 -0.93 -18.71
C LEU A 101 -3.01 -0.12 -19.44
N ASP A 102 -3.31 0.25 -20.69
CA ASP A 102 -2.52 1.20 -21.49
C ASP A 102 -2.90 2.66 -21.17
N GLY A 103 -3.12 2.96 -19.87
CA GLY A 103 -3.48 4.26 -19.32
C GLY A 103 -4.87 4.81 -19.70
N ILE A 104 -5.77 3.96 -20.19
CA ILE A 104 -7.19 4.30 -20.40
C ILE A 104 -8.05 3.38 -19.54
N GLY A 105 -8.86 3.97 -18.65
CA GLY A 105 -9.75 3.25 -17.76
C GLY A 105 -11.01 2.72 -18.45
N VAL A 106 -11.60 1.69 -17.85
CA VAL A 106 -12.91 1.14 -18.24
C VAL A 106 -13.82 1.17 -17.03
N LEU A 107 -14.98 1.80 -17.17
CA LEU A 107 -16.00 1.78 -16.13
C LEU A 107 -16.85 0.51 -16.27
N ASP A 108 -17.04 -0.19 -15.16
CA ASP A 108 -18.02 -1.25 -15.10
C ASP A 108 -19.42 -0.69 -15.30
N GLN A 109 -20.26 -1.44 -16.02
CA GLN A 109 -21.65 -1.09 -16.26
C GLN A 109 -22.59 -1.71 -15.22
N LYS A 110 -22.11 -2.66 -14.42
CA LYS A 110 -22.85 -3.22 -13.29
C LYS A 110 -23.01 -2.14 -12.20
N PRO A 111 -24.16 -2.07 -11.50
CA PRO A 111 -24.26 -1.28 -10.28
C PRO A 111 -23.20 -1.74 -9.27
N ASP A 112 -22.62 -0.78 -8.53
CA ASP A 112 -21.73 -1.08 -7.41
C ASP A 112 -22.57 -1.49 -6.18
N PRO A 113 -22.42 -2.73 -5.66
CA PRO A 113 -23.14 -3.18 -4.49
C PRO A 113 -22.51 -2.73 -3.15
N ALA A 114 -21.34 -2.07 -3.17
CA ALA A 114 -20.63 -1.69 -1.96
C ALA A 114 -21.37 -0.63 -1.14
N GLU A 115 -21.18 -0.68 0.18
CA GLU A 115 -21.68 0.31 1.12
C GLU A 115 -20.57 1.30 1.48
N TYR A 116 -20.91 2.59 1.44
CA TYR A 116 -19.99 3.68 1.78
C TYR A 116 -20.62 4.57 2.85
N ASP A 117 -19.92 4.77 3.96
CA ASP A 117 -20.35 5.62 5.06
C ASP A 117 -19.38 6.77 5.32
N LYS A 118 -19.65 7.56 6.37
CA LYS A 118 -18.83 8.71 6.76
C LYS A 118 -18.74 8.79 8.28
N MET A 119 -17.54 9.09 8.76
CA MET A 119 -17.30 9.38 10.18
C MET A 119 -16.82 10.83 10.34
N HIS A 120 -17.26 11.48 11.42
CA HIS A 120 -16.78 12.79 11.82
C HIS A 120 -16.21 12.68 13.23
N VAL A 121 -14.93 13.04 13.39
CA VAL A 121 -14.23 12.97 14.67
C VAL A 121 -13.46 14.26 14.90
N HIS A 122 -13.14 14.52 16.17
CA HIS A 122 -12.18 15.55 16.55
C HIS A 122 -10.96 14.86 17.17
N ALA A 123 -9.79 15.39 16.88
CA ALA A 123 -8.53 15.00 17.49
C ALA A 123 -7.86 16.24 18.08
N ASP A 124 -7.02 16.04 19.09
CA ASP A 124 -6.16 17.12 19.59
C ASP A 124 -4.91 17.22 18.70
N VAL A 125 -4.44 16.08 18.16
CA VAL A 125 -3.34 16.00 17.19
C VAL A 125 -3.71 15.06 16.05
N ALA A 126 -3.67 15.56 14.82
CA ALA A 126 -3.73 14.75 13.60
C ALA A 126 -2.32 14.62 13.01
N VAL A 127 -1.86 13.39 12.78
CA VAL A 127 -0.56 13.09 12.16
C VAL A 127 -0.81 12.47 10.81
N VAL A 128 -0.28 13.07 9.75
CA VAL A 128 -0.42 12.58 8.37
C VAL A 128 0.90 11.99 7.91
N GLY A 129 0.87 10.70 7.58
CA GLY A 129 2.01 9.86 7.21
C GLY A 129 2.65 9.18 8.41
N ALA A 130 2.91 7.87 8.29
CA ALA A 130 3.54 7.03 9.31
C ALA A 130 4.96 6.61 8.92
N GLY A 131 5.71 7.52 8.30
CA GLY A 131 7.17 7.46 8.22
C GLY A 131 7.83 7.68 9.58
N PRO A 132 9.18 7.73 9.65
CA PRO A 132 9.90 7.89 10.92
C PRO A 132 9.48 9.14 11.69
N ALA A 133 9.30 10.26 10.98
CA ALA A 133 8.87 11.53 11.59
C ALA A 133 7.45 11.46 12.14
N GLY A 134 6.51 10.87 11.38
CA GLY A 134 5.12 10.73 11.80
C GLY A 134 4.95 9.77 12.97
N LEU A 135 5.63 8.63 12.93
CA LEU A 135 5.65 7.67 14.05
C LEU A 135 6.22 8.31 15.33
N ALA A 136 7.33 9.04 15.22
CA ALA A 136 7.89 9.76 16.36
C ALA A 136 6.95 10.84 16.90
N ALA A 137 6.31 11.62 16.01
CA ALA A 137 5.35 12.66 16.39
C ALA A 137 4.10 12.08 17.07
N ALA A 138 3.53 11.02 16.50
CA ALA A 138 2.38 10.32 17.07
C ALA A 138 2.71 9.74 18.45
N ARG A 139 3.87 9.08 18.59
CA ARG A 139 4.31 8.50 19.88
C ARG A 139 4.52 9.59 20.94
N ALA A 140 5.13 10.72 20.58
CA ALA A 140 5.32 11.84 21.48
C ALA A 140 3.99 12.49 21.91
N ALA A 141 3.06 12.68 20.97
CA ALA A 141 1.73 13.23 21.27
C ALA A 141 0.92 12.27 22.16
N ALA A 142 0.94 10.98 21.87
CA ALA A 142 0.27 9.95 22.66
C ALA A 142 0.75 9.92 24.12
N ALA A 143 2.06 10.10 24.35
CA ALA A 143 2.63 10.14 25.70
C ALA A 143 2.12 11.30 26.58
N THR A 144 1.50 12.32 25.97
CA THR A 144 0.85 13.43 26.70
C THR A 144 -0.58 13.13 27.14
N GLY A 145 -1.17 12.03 26.63
CA GLY A 145 -2.59 11.71 26.80
C GLY A 145 -3.54 12.45 25.85
N ALA A 146 -3.00 13.15 24.85
CA ALA A 146 -3.79 13.80 23.80
C ALA A 146 -4.52 12.76 22.92
N ARG A 147 -5.65 13.16 22.35
CA ARG A 147 -6.35 12.36 21.32
C ARG A 147 -5.61 12.47 20.00
N VAL A 148 -4.99 11.38 19.57
CA VAL A 148 -4.16 11.33 18.37
C VAL A 148 -4.85 10.51 17.29
N VAL A 149 -4.90 11.04 16.06
CA VAL A 149 -5.27 10.24 14.89
C VAL A 149 -4.07 10.23 13.93
N LEU A 150 -3.55 9.04 13.64
CA LEU A 150 -2.46 8.81 12.70
C LEU A 150 -3.04 8.24 11.40
N PHE A 151 -2.84 8.95 10.30
CA PHE A 151 -3.26 8.56 8.95
C PHE A 151 -2.06 8.04 8.16
N GLU A 152 -2.17 6.85 7.57
CA GLU A 152 -1.18 6.26 6.67
C GLU A 152 -1.89 5.73 5.42
N GLN A 153 -1.44 6.17 4.24
CA GLN A 153 -2.01 5.74 2.97
C GLN A 153 -1.70 4.26 2.66
N ASP A 154 -0.56 3.76 3.12
CA ASP A 154 -0.14 2.38 2.89
C ASP A 154 -0.78 1.41 3.87
N PHE A 155 -0.70 0.12 3.55
CA PHE A 155 -1.16 -0.97 4.42
C PHE A 155 -0.17 -1.32 5.53
N ARG A 156 1.02 -0.69 5.57
CA ARG A 156 2.03 -0.86 6.61
C ARG A 156 2.56 0.49 7.07
N LEU A 157 2.86 0.59 8.37
CA LEU A 157 3.57 1.73 8.93
C LEU A 157 5.09 1.61 8.67
N GLY A 158 5.78 2.74 8.70
CA GLY A 158 7.24 2.83 8.58
C GLY A 158 7.69 3.75 7.45
N GLY A 159 6.84 4.00 6.45
CA GLY A 159 7.15 4.83 5.29
C GLY A 159 8.50 4.45 4.66
N SER A 160 9.39 5.43 4.48
CA SER A 160 10.71 5.22 3.87
C SER A 160 11.60 4.20 4.61
N LEU A 161 11.38 3.95 5.91
CA LEU A 161 12.15 2.94 6.65
C LEU A 161 11.97 1.53 6.08
N LEU A 162 10.82 1.25 5.45
CA LEU A 162 10.54 -0.04 4.82
C LEU A 162 11.45 -0.31 3.61
N ALA A 163 12.01 0.75 3.00
CA ALA A 163 12.97 0.68 1.90
C ALA A 163 14.44 0.72 2.39
N SER A 164 14.68 0.91 3.69
CA SER A 164 16.01 1.07 4.30
C SER A 164 16.35 -0.12 5.23
N PRO A 165 16.65 -1.32 4.71
CA PRO A 165 16.78 -2.54 5.52
C PRO A 165 17.95 -2.55 6.51
N THR A 166 18.93 -1.67 6.33
CA THR A 166 20.12 -1.56 7.19
C THR A 166 20.02 -0.43 8.21
N GLU A 167 18.94 0.35 8.19
CA GLU A 167 18.78 1.50 9.08
C GLU A 167 18.46 1.05 10.50
N VAL A 168 18.99 1.78 11.48
CA VAL A 168 18.84 1.50 12.91
C VAL A 168 18.29 2.74 13.58
N VAL A 169 17.20 2.57 14.33
CA VAL A 169 16.54 3.64 15.10
C VAL A 169 16.48 3.19 16.55
N GLU A 170 16.94 4.05 17.46
CA GLU A 170 16.96 3.76 18.91
C GLU A 170 17.69 2.44 19.26
N GLY A 171 18.70 2.07 18.48
CA GLY A 171 19.54 0.89 18.71
C GLY A 171 18.96 -0.44 18.21
N VAL A 172 17.80 -0.43 17.55
CA VAL A 172 17.19 -1.62 16.92
C VAL A 172 16.98 -1.41 15.41
N PRO A 173 16.88 -2.48 14.61
CA PRO A 173 16.56 -2.36 13.18
C PRO A 173 15.29 -1.54 12.95
N ALA A 174 15.30 -0.66 11.94
CA ALA A 174 14.22 0.31 11.70
C ALA A 174 12.85 -0.35 11.52
N ALA A 175 12.79 -1.51 10.85
CA ALA A 175 11.55 -2.29 10.72
C ALA A 175 11.02 -2.78 12.07
N GLN A 176 11.92 -3.19 12.98
CA GLN A 176 11.54 -3.59 14.34
C GLN A 176 11.09 -2.39 15.16
N TRP A 177 11.76 -1.25 15.04
CA TRP A 177 11.35 -0.01 15.70
C TRP A 177 9.95 0.42 15.28
N ALA A 178 9.66 0.45 13.97
CA ALA A 178 8.35 0.84 13.46
C ALA A 178 7.23 -0.07 13.99
N GLU A 179 7.49 -1.37 14.10
CA GLU A 179 6.57 -2.35 14.67
C GLU A 179 6.35 -2.16 16.18
N GLN A 180 7.40 -1.83 16.93
CA GLN A 180 7.29 -1.50 18.35
C GLN A 180 6.43 -0.25 18.55
N VAL A 181 6.70 0.83 17.80
CA VAL A 181 5.91 2.07 17.88
C VAL A 181 4.46 1.83 17.46
N ARG A 182 4.22 1.00 16.44
CA ARG A 182 2.87 0.57 16.05
C ARG A 182 2.13 -0.05 17.24
N ALA A 183 2.73 -1.04 17.89
CA ALA A 183 2.12 -1.74 19.02
C ALA A 183 1.85 -0.79 20.21
N GLU A 184 2.75 0.16 20.48
CA GLU A 184 2.56 1.19 21.50
C GLU A 184 1.36 2.11 21.19
N LEU A 185 1.27 2.58 19.95
CA LEU A 185 0.17 3.45 19.49
C LEU A 185 -1.17 2.71 19.47
N GLU A 186 -1.21 1.46 19.02
CA GLU A 186 -2.42 0.64 19.01
C GLU A 186 -2.89 0.27 20.44
N ALA A 187 -1.97 0.20 21.41
CA ALA A 187 -2.31 -0.04 22.81
C ALA A 187 -2.76 1.22 23.57
N ALA A 188 -2.51 2.42 23.02
CA ALA A 188 -2.86 3.67 23.67
C ALA A 188 -4.35 4.00 23.49
N PRO A 189 -5.11 4.27 24.58
CA PRO A 189 -6.58 4.33 24.54
C PRO A 189 -7.13 5.50 23.72
N GLU A 190 -6.41 6.62 23.65
CA GLU A 190 -6.82 7.84 22.94
C GLU A 190 -6.12 7.98 21.58
N VAL A 191 -5.49 6.91 21.08
CA VAL A 191 -4.81 6.90 19.79
C VAL A 191 -5.60 6.07 18.80
N ARG A 192 -5.73 6.58 17.58
CA ARG A 192 -6.31 5.85 16.45
C ARG A 192 -5.32 5.78 15.31
N VAL A 193 -4.92 4.57 14.95
CA VAL A 193 -4.08 4.31 13.78
C VAL A 193 -4.97 3.89 12.62
N LEU A 194 -4.92 4.64 11.53
CA LEU A 194 -5.69 4.41 10.31
C LEU A 194 -4.73 4.18 9.15
N THR A 195 -4.39 2.90 8.89
CA THR A 195 -3.70 2.47 7.66
C THR A 195 -4.67 2.49 6.48
N ARG A 196 -4.16 2.42 5.24
CA ARG A 196 -4.98 2.48 4.01
C ARG A 196 -5.88 3.73 3.97
N THR A 197 -5.43 4.82 4.57
CA THR A 197 -6.23 6.03 4.77
C THR A 197 -5.44 7.24 4.30
N THR A 198 -5.86 7.77 3.15
CA THR A 198 -5.25 8.96 2.55
C THR A 198 -5.96 10.22 3.02
N ALA A 199 -5.25 11.08 3.73
CA ALA A 199 -5.67 12.46 4.00
C ALA A 199 -5.59 13.29 2.70
N PHE A 200 -6.67 13.31 1.92
CA PHE A 200 -6.69 13.94 0.60
C PHE A 200 -7.10 15.42 0.60
N GLY A 201 -7.58 15.94 1.74
CA GLY A 201 -8.04 17.32 1.91
C GLY A 201 -7.46 17.97 3.16
N SER A 202 -7.25 19.28 3.10
CA SER A 202 -6.87 20.10 4.25
C SER A 202 -7.46 21.50 4.03
N TYR A 203 -8.34 21.90 4.95
CA TYR A 203 -9.18 23.09 4.83
C TYR A 203 -9.05 23.97 6.07
N ASP A 204 -9.72 25.12 6.05
CA ASP A 204 -9.69 26.11 7.13
C ASP A 204 -9.98 25.50 8.50
N ASN A 205 -9.28 26.01 9.51
CA ASN A 205 -9.41 25.60 10.91
C ASN A 205 -9.10 24.11 11.15
N ASN A 206 -8.12 23.56 10.44
CA ASN A 206 -7.68 22.16 10.56
C ASN A 206 -8.80 21.15 10.32
N HIS A 207 -9.69 21.44 9.36
CA HIS A 207 -10.61 20.44 8.86
C HIS A 207 -9.86 19.58 7.83
N LEU A 208 -9.72 18.29 8.10
CA LEU A 208 -8.87 17.35 7.40
C LEU A 208 -9.70 16.15 6.93
#